data_AF-A0A1E7HUI9-F1
#
_entry.id   AF-A0A1E7HUI9-F1
#
_cell.length_a   1.000
_cell.length_b   1.000
_cell.length_c   1.000
_cell.angle_alpha   90.00
_cell.angle_beta   90.00
_cell.angle_gamma   90.00
#
_symmetry.space_group_name_H-M   'P 1'
#
loop_
_entity.id
_entity.type
_entity.pdbx_description
1 polymer ?
#
loop_
_entity_poly.entity_id
_entity_poly.type
_entity_poly.pdbx_seq_one_letter_code
_entity_poly.pdbx_strand_id
1 'polypeptide(L)'
;MTEVVEPARLSAVATPRQGLKKLIRGRTDVFIDAEVVIDPLLKQDEFQWANLVVVGVMEEITIHAYLHKRHAPLAAQLSAVLKDIKSEGLIEHYATLARAEQEQP
;
A
#
# COMPACT_ATOMS: atom_id res chain seq x y z
N MET A 1 -24.35 17.80 -8.93
CA MET A 1 -23.12 18.58 -8.74
C MET A 1 -22.28 17.80 -7.75
N THR A 2 -21.10 17.32 -8.14
CA THR A 2 -20.26 16.52 -7.25
C THR A 2 -19.56 17.48 -6.30
N GLU A 3 -19.99 17.48 -5.04
CA GLU A 3 -19.33 18.24 -3.99
C GLU A 3 -17.96 17.61 -3.74
N VAL A 4 -16.90 18.42 -3.88
CA VAL A 4 -15.51 17.99 -3.66
C VAL A 4 -14.99 18.59 -2.37
N VAL A 5 -14.07 17.89 -1.71
CA VAL A 5 -13.44 18.39 -0.48
C VAL A 5 -12.63 19.65 -0.79
N GLU A 6 -12.79 20.69 0.02
CA GLU A 6 -12.03 21.93 -0.14
C GLU A 6 -10.51 21.70 -0.01
N PRO A 7 -9.67 22.33 -0.85
CA PRO A 7 -8.22 22.14 -0.80
C PRO A 7 -7.59 22.40 0.57
N ALA A 8 -8.13 23.36 1.34
CA ALA A 8 -7.66 23.68 2.69
C ALA A 8 -7.90 22.56 3.72
N ARG A 9 -8.79 21.61 3.41
CA ARG A 9 -9.09 20.42 4.23
C ARG A 9 -8.28 19.20 3.80
N LEU A 10 -7.49 19.31 2.74
CA LEU A 10 -6.55 18.28 2.30
C LEU A 10 -5.19 18.53 2.96
N SER A 11 -4.60 17.48 3.53
CA SER A 11 -3.26 17.57 4.10
C SER A 11 -2.48 16.29 3.81
N ALA A 12 -1.21 16.44 3.43
CA ALA A 12 -0.30 15.33 3.30
C ALA A 12 0.19 14.86 4.68
N VAL A 13 0.57 13.60 4.77
CA VAL A 13 1.27 13.02 5.92
C VAL A 13 2.61 12.47 5.45
N ALA A 14 3.60 12.46 6.34
CA ALA A 14 4.94 11.98 6.01
C ALA A 14 5.02 10.45 5.98
N THR A 15 4.17 9.77 6.76
CA THR A 15 4.13 8.30 6.83
C THR A 15 2.69 7.78 7.02
N PRO A 16 2.41 6.55 6.56
CA PRO A 16 1.11 5.89 6.81
C PRO A 16 0.78 5.78 8.29
N ARG A 17 1.78 5.46 9.13
CA ARG A 17 1.66 5.42 10.60
C ARG A 17 1.20 6.76 11.17
N GLN A 18 1.71 7.88 10.66
CA GLN A 18 1.26 9.21 11.08
C GLN A 18 -0.20 9.46 10.68
N GLY A 19 -0.60 9.05 9.47
CA GLY A 19 -1.98 9.14 8.99
C GLY A 19 -2.96 8.40 9.90
N LEU A 20 -2.69 7.12 10.20
CA LEU A 20 -3.49 6.31 11.10
C LEU A 20 -3.60 6.93 12.51
N LYS A 21 -2.49 7.45 13.07
CA LYS A 21 -2.51 8.15 14.36
C LYS A 21 -3.36 9.42 14.35
N LYS A 22 -3.36 10.18 13.25
CA LYS A 22 -4.22 11.38 13.12
C LYS A 22 -5.68 10.98 13.10
N LEU A 23 -6.03 9.91 12.38
CA LEU A 23 -7.38 9.37 12.30
C LEU A 23 -7.91 8.94 13.68
N ILE A 24 -7.14 8.13 14.41
CA ILE A 24 -7.48 7.66 15.77
C ILE A 24 -7.68 8.82 16.76
N ARG A 25 -6.88 9.88 16.63
CA ARG A 25 -6.94 11.06 17.50
C ARG A 25 -7.96 12.11 17.06
N GLY A 26 -8.79 11.83 16.05
CA GLY A 26 -9.78 12.78 15.53
C GLY A 26 -9.18 14.04 14.90
N ARG A 27 -7.92 13.99 14.45
CA ARG A 27 -7.25 15.10 13.76
C ARG A 27 -7.48 15.11 12.25
N THR A 28 -8.10 14.06 11.72
CA THR A 28 -8.44 13.88 10.32
C THR A 28 -9.62 12.91 10.27
N ASP A 29 -10.61 13.19 9.42
CA ASP A 29 -11.85 12.41 9.36
C ASP A 29 -11.71 11.18 8.43
N VAL A 30 -10.90 11.29 7.38
CA VAL A 30 -10.66 10.25 6.38
C VAL A 30 -9.17 10.22 6.04
N PHE A 31 -8.57 9.02 6.07
CA PHE A 31 -7.21 8.79 5.62
C PHE A 31 -7.23 7.82 4.44
N ILE A 32 -6.54 8.18 3.36
CA ILE A 32 -6.48 7.44 2.10
C ILE A 32 -5.04 7.01 1.87
N ASP A 33 -4.83 5.71 1.68
CA ASP A 33 -3.53 5.12 1.37
C ASP A 33 -3.75 3.74 0.72
N ALA A 34 -2.68 3.09 0.26
CA ALA A 34 -2.74 1.79 -0.37
C ALA A 34 -2.99 0.66 0.65
N GLU A 35 -3.91 -0.24 0.34
CA GLU A 35 -4.29 -1.39 1.18
C GLU A 35 -3.07 -2.25 1.58
N VAL A 36 -2.18 -2.53 0.61
CA VAL A 36 -0.92 -3.28 0.85
C VAL A 36 0.00 -2.65 1.90
N VAL A 37 -0.15 -1.34 2.15
CA VAL A 37 0.62 -0.60 3.17
C VAL A 37 -0.12 -0.55 4.50
N ILE A 38 -1.45 -0.39 4.47
CA ILE A 38 -2.27 -0.20 5.68
C ILE A 38 -2.54 -1.52 6.40
N ASP A 39 -2.83 -2.60 5.68
CA ASP A 39 -3.23 -3.87 6.28
C ASP A 39 -2.20 -4.42 7.28
N PRO A 40 -0.89 -4.46 6.97
CA PRO A 40 0.10 -4.93 7.94
C PRO A 40 0.22 -4.00 9.15
N LEU A 41 -0.02 -2.69 8.98
CA LEU A 41 0.02 -1.74 10.09
C LEU A 41 -1.16 -1.94 11.03
N LEU A 42 -2.37 -2.18 10.51
CA LEU A 42 -3.56 -2.40 11.32
C LEU A 42 -3.45 -3.66 12.21
N LYS A 43 -2.64 -4.65 11.80
CA LYS A 43 -2.34 -5.84 12.60
C LYS A 43 -1.39 -5.59 13.78
N GLN A 44 -0.71 -4.45 13.84
CA GLN A 44 0.24 -4.15 14.92
C GLN A 44 -0.49 -3.72 16.19
N ASP A 45 0.13 -3.98 17.36
CA ASP A 45 -0.47 -3.70 18.66
C ASP A 45 -0.99 -2.26 18.84
N GLU A 46 -0.29 -1.30 18.22
CA GLU A 46 -0.62 0.11 18.24
C GLU A 46 -1.97 0.44 17.57
N PHE A 47 -2.44 -0.42 16.65
CA PHE A 47 -3.60 -0.16 15.79
C PHE A 47 -4.68 -1.24 15.85
N GLN A 48 -4.36 -2.46 16.31
CA GLN A 48 -5.29 -3.59 16.31
C GLN A 48 -6.60 -3.34 17.08
N TRP A 49 -6.55 -2.48 18.11
CA TRP A 49 -7.71 -2.13 18.95
C TRP A 49 -8.32 -0.78 18.57
N ALA A 50 -7.84 -0.15 17.50
CA ALA A 50 -8.38 1.10 17.03
C ALA A 50 -9.74 0.85 16.34
N ASN A 51 -10.74 1.68 16.67
CA ASN A 51 -12.04 1.62 16.02
C ASN A 51 -12.00 2.29 14.63
N LEU A 52 -11.24 1.70 13.70
CA LEU A 52 -11.09 2.14 12.33
C LEU A 52 -11.94 1.26 11.42
N VAL A 53 -12.55 1.86 10.40
CA VAL A 53 -13.37 1.15 9.40
C VAL A 53 -12.95 1.57 8.00
N VAL A 54 -12.83 0.61 7.09
CA VAL A 54 -12.66 0.88 5.67
C VAL A 54 -13.99 1.34 5.10
N VAL A 55 -14.04 2.59 4.61
CA VAL A 55 -15.27 3.22 4.11
C VAL A 55 -15.46 3.11 2.60
N GLY A 56 -14.44 2.63 1.87
CA GLY A 56 -14.52 2.40 0.43
C GLY A 56 -13.15 2.31 -0.25
N VAL A 57 -13.17 1.91 -1.51
CA VAL A 57 -12.01 1.89 -2.42
C VAL A 57 -12.12 3.07 -3.37
N MET A 58 -11.07 3.89 -3.45
CA MET A 58 -11.06 5.06 -4.34
C MET A 58 -10.69 4.70 -5.77
N GLU A 59 -9.68 3.86 -5.94
CA GLU A 59 -9.20 3.43 -7.24
C GLU A 59 -8.46 2.09 -7.13
N GLU A 60 -8.45 1.35 -8.24
CA GLU A 60 -7.57 0.20 -8.43
C GLU A 60 -6.48 0.62 -9.43
N ILE A 61 -5.22 0.45 -9.02
CA ILE A 61 -4.07 0.82 -9.84
C ILE A 61 -3.11 -0.35 -10.02
N THR A 62 -2.38 -0.35 -11.12
CA THR A 62 -1.33 -1.33 -11.40
C THR A 62 0.01 -0.88 -10.84
N ILE A 63 0.70 -1.79 -10.15
CA ILE A 63 2.08 -1.57 -9.71
C ILE A 63 3.03 -1.91 -10.87
N HIS A 64 3.94 -0.99 -11.18
CA HIS A 64 4.94 -1.16 -12.23
C HIS A 64 6.36 -1.13 -11.67
N ALA A 65 7.20 -2.06 -12.12
CA ALA A 65 8.63 -2.02 -11.87
C ALA A 65 9.30 -1.02 -12.83
N TYR A 66 9.95 0.00 -12.28
CA TYR A 66 10.70 0.99 -13.06
C TYR A 66 12.20 0.68 -13.06
N LEU A 67 12.81 0.73 -14.24
CA LEU A 67 14.25 0.55 -14.41
C LEU A 67 14.91 1.86 -14.83
N HIS A 68 15.97 2.26 -14.12
CA HIS A 68 16.72 3.47 -14.45
C HIS A 68 17.32 3.38 -15.86
N LYS A 69 17.28 4.48 -16.63
CA LYS A 69 17.71 4.53 -18.04
C LYS A 69 19.13 4.03 -18.29
N ARG A 70 20.06 4.26 -17.35
CA ARG A 70 21.45 3.75 -17.41
C ARG A 70 21.54 2.22 -17.51
N HIS A 71 20.49 1.51 -17.11
CA HIS A 71 20.38 0.06 -17.15
C HIS A 71 19.43 -0.42 -18.27
N ALA A 72 19.08 0.43 -19.23
CA ALA A 72 18.21 0.07 -20.36
C ALA A 72 18.60 -1.26 -21.06
N PRO A 73 19.89 -1.62 -21.22
CA PRO A 73 20.26 -2.92 -21.79
C PRO A 73 19.71 -4.14 -21.02
N LEU A 74 19.41 -3.99 -19.72
CA LEU A 74 18.83 -5.07 -18.90
C LEU A 74 17.32 -5.20 -19.06
N ALA A 75 16.63 -4.24 -19.69
CA ALA A 75 15.17 -4.18 -19.67
C ALA A 75 14.51 -5.43 -20.27
N ALA A 76 15.01 -5.91 -21.41
CA ALA A 76 14.46 -7.09 -22.08
C ALA A 76 14.65 -8.37 -21.23
N GLN A 77 15.86 -8.55 -20.68
CA GLN A 77 16.17 -9.69 -19.83
C GLN A 77 15.36 -9.67 -18.54
N LEU A 78 15.27 -8.51 -17.88
CA LEU A 78 14.47 -8.36 -16.66
C LEU A 78 12.99 -8.63 -16.92
N SER A 79 12.45 -8.15 -18.05
CA SER A 79 11.06 -8.42 -18.43
C SER A 79 10.80 -9.91 -18.66
N ALA A 80 11.73 -10.63 -19.31
CA ALA A 80 11.61 -12.06 -19.52
C ALA A 80 11.58 -12.81 -18.18
N VAL A 81 12.56 -12.55 -17.30
CA VAL A 81 12.63 -13.19 -15.99
C VAL A 81 11.39 -12.91 -15.14
N LEU A 82 10.91 -11.66 -15.10
CA LEU A 82 9.69 -11.33 -14.35
C LEU A 82 8.43 -12.05 -14.89
N LYS A 83 8.36 -12.30 -16.20
CA LYS A 83 7.27 -13.08 -16.80
C LYS A 83 7.38 -14.56 -16.44
N ASP A 84 8.58 -15.11 -16.45
CA ASP A 84 8.83 -16.50 -16.08
C ASP A 84 8.44 -16.72 -14.60
N ILE A 85 8.94 -15.88 -13.69
CA ILE A 85 8.57 -15.90 -12.26
C ILE A 85 7.05 -15.82 -12.06
N LYS A 86 6.37 -14.96 -12.82
CA LYS A 86 4.89 -14.87 -12.76
C LYS A 86 4.23 -16.14 -13.28
N SER A 87 4.71 -16.72 -14.38
CA SER A 87 4.15 -17.94 -14.96
C SER A 87 4.34 -19.17 -14.06
N GLU A 88 5.42 -19.18 -13.28
CA GLU A 88 5.74 -20.21 -12.30
C GLU A 88 4.94 -20.06 -10.99
N GLY A 89 4.19 -18.96 -10.81
CA GLY A 89 3.43 -18.67 -9.59
C GLY A 89 4.31 -18.28 -8.40
N LEU A 90 5.58 -17.95 -8.65
CA LEU A 90 6.54 -17.62 -7.60
C LEU A 90 6.24 -16.27 -6.94
N ILE A 91 5.64 -15.32 -7.68
CA ILE A 91 5.24 -14.02 -7.12
C ILE A 91 4.22 -14.24 -5.99
N GLU A 92 3.19 -15.03 -6.25
CA GLU A 92 2.12 -15.35 -5.29
C GLU A 92 2.65 -16.17 -4.11
N HIS A 93 3.58 -17.10 -4.39
CA HIS A 93 4.25 -17.88 -3.36
C HIS A 93 5.03 -16.98 -2.38
N TYR A 94 5.90 -16.11 -2.89
CA TYR A 94 6.67 -15.19 -2.05
C TYR A 94 5.78 -14.16 -1.35
N ALA A 95 4.71 -13.69 -1.99
CA ALA A 95 3.74 -12.79 -1.36
C ALA A 95 3.00 -13.47 -0.20
N THR A 96 2.73 -14.77 -0.29
CA THR A 96 2.15 -15.55 0.81
C THR A 96 3.13 -15.72 1.96
N LEU A 97 4.39 -16.08 1.66
CA LEU A 97 5.44 -16.21 2.67
C LEU A 97 5.69 -14.91 3.43
N ALA A 98 5.82 -13.79 2.71
CA ALA A 98 6.02 -12.47 3.31
C ALA A 98 4.86 -12.08 4.24
N ARG A 99 3.61 -12.43 3.89
CA ARG A 99 2.45 -12.21 4.77
C ARG A 99 2.50 -13.09 6.02
N ALA A 100 2.90 -14.35 5.89
CA ALA A 100 3.04 -15.27 7.01
C ALA A 100 4.16 -14.86 7.98
N GLU A 101 5.26 -14.30 7.48
CA GLU A 101 6.34 -13.75 8.33
C GLU A 101 5.89 -12.51 9.11
N GLN A 102 5.02 -11.67 8.55
CA GLN A 102 4.45 -10.50 9.22
C GLN A 102 3.42 -10.84 10.30
N GLU A 103 2.94 -12.09 10.33
CA GLU A 103 1.98 -12.61 11.32
C GLU A 103 2.66 -13.32 12.49
N GLN A 104 4.00 -13.40 12.51
CA GLN A 104 4.75 -13.91 13.65
C GLN A 104 4.98 -12.79 14.69
N PRO A 105 4.69 -13.07 15.98
CA PRO A 105 4.73 -12.07 17.06
C PRO A 105 6.13 -11.55 17.38
#